data_AF-E9AN65-F1
#
_entry.id   AF-E9AN65-F1
#
_cell.length_a   1.000
_cell.length_b   1.000
_cell.length_c   1.000
_cell.angle_alpha   90.00
_cell.angle_beta   90.00
_cell.angle_gamma   90.00
#
_symmetry.space_group_name_H-M   'P 1'
#
loop_
_entity.id
_entity.type
_entity.pdbx_description
1 polymer ?
#
loop_
_entity_poly.entity_id
_entity_poly.type
_entity_poly.pdbx_seq_one_letter_code
_entity_poly.pdbx_strand_id
1 'polypeptide(L)'
;MPRSLLVVACSASTTGGPAQSLALSVSLSTALRSSTALALSKSLVDVSTRGGSRHSVLHTAARRYTNVLYRLPPTQTIPTHSPSGEEVDTELFVRQVQNFFEVLRQSQLIERFYEMKSCPYYECLFTNDLFFQHYDLIIPMPKHGREHRSEEISETIRYMRGWGATGDVNHVLQDVKGGRASGGDFISTTHGILMGYGTSRTNKVSMMSLAGATAPSEAAAEQARALCVEPIEMLPDSPPLSDVIAFAGQRTFVISDTEHGHNAAQQAVKRIQKVPWQIIKLEPGCSFFSHLGGVNYVYDVLCDQDFPLSMERLGESGMNPFPVEWSEPRKLGITMRSICMTARFTRGTMNAGGYANSRGHAASSFNYNSRDISKNSRLFVGGSRKHGDQMAPLAAQLEADEIQKPVHQPVPRYASPMHQRGTVVPTEPSA
;
A
#
# COMPACT_ATOMS: atom_id res chain seq x y z
N MET A 1 42.51 -16.29 15.12
CA MET A 1 42.35 -16.48 16.57
C MET A 1 42.86 -15.23 17.28
N PRO A 2 42.36 -14.84 18.46
CA PRO A 2 41.11 -15.25 19.14
C PRO A 2 39.93 -14.33 18.74
N ARG A 3 38.62 -14.62 18.86
CA ARG A 3 37.81 -15.61 19.61
C ARG A 3 37.84 -15.51 21.14
N SER A 4 36.97 -14.65 21.69
CA SER A 4 36.44 -14.75 23.05
C SER A 4 34.98 -15.21 23.02
N LEU A 5 34.76 -16.47 23.38
CA LEU A 5 33.44 -16.99 23.74
C LEU A 5 33.10 -16.52 25.17
N LEU A 6 31.86 -16.11 25.41
CA LEU A 6 31.31 -16.00 26.76
C LEU A 6 30.28 -17.11 26.96
N VAL A 7 30.75 -18.20 27.59
CA VAL A 7 29.90 -19.27 28.10
C VAL A 7 29.44 -18.85 29.50
N VAL A 8 28.14 -18.93 29.77
CA VAL A 8 27.61 -18.95 31.13
C VAL A 8 26.86 -20.25 31.32
N ALA A 9 27.31 -21.05 32.28
CA ALA A 9 26.81 -22.40 32.53
C ALA A 9 25.49 -22.37 33.31
N CYS A 10 24.62 -23.33 33.03
CA CYS A 10 23.52 -23.67 33.91
C CYS A 10 24.03 -24.57 35.05
N SER A 11 23.80 -24.20 36.30
CA SER A 11 23.90 -25.10 37.44
C SER A 11 22.51 -25.29 38.05
N ALA A 12 22.05 -26.54 38.12
CA ALA A 12 20.84 -26.88 38.84
C ALA A 12 21.17 -27.09 40.33
N SER A 13 20.36 -26.53 41.22
CA SER A 13 20.30 -26.96 42.61
C SER A 13 18.84 -27.07 43.06
N THR A 14 18.53 -28.20 43.68
CA THR A 14 17.20 -28.54 44.18
C THR A 14 17.12 -28.31 45.68
N THR A 15 16.12 -27.55 46.15
CA THR A 15 15.53 -27.67 47.49
C THR A 15 14.17 -26.96 47.55
N GLY A 16 13.28 -27.38 48.46
CA GLY A 16 11.88 -26.95 48.52
C GLY A 16 11.64 -25.54 49.06
N GLY A 17 10.44 -25.01 48.82
CA GLY A 17 9.98 -23.69 49.30
C GLY A 17 9.43 -23.71 50.74
N PRO A 18 8.50 -22.80 51.13
CA PRO A 18 7.85 -21.75 50.33
C PRO A 18 7.96 -20.31 50.89
N ALA A 19 7.56 -19.34 50.06
CA ALA A 19 7.15 -17.96 50.39
C ALA A 19 8.17 -17.01 51.07
N GLN A 20 8.61 -15.98 50.34
CA GLN A 20 8.26 -14.57 50.63
C GLN A 20 8.73 -13.61 49.52
N SER A 21 8.06 -12.46 49.43
CA SER A 21 8.36 -11.36 48.49
C SER A 21 9.64 -10.63 48.89
N LEU A 22 10.55 -10.40 47.94
CA LEU A 22 11.55 -9.33 48.03
C LEU A 22 12.00 -8.91 46.61
N ALA A 23 11.74 -7.66 46.24
CA ALA A 23 12.29 -7.04 45.05
C ALA A 23 13.74 -6.59 45.33
N LEU A 24 14.68 -6.98 44.47
CA LEU A 24 16.08 -6.55 44.57
C LEU A 24 16.47 -5.75 43.33
N SER A 25 16.36 -4.43 43.47
CA SER A 25 17.03 -3.45 42.61
C SER A 25 18.53 -3.44 42.92
N VAL A 26 19.37 -3.65 41.92
CA VAL A 26 20.82 -3.37 42.01
C VAL A 26 21.13 -2.09 41.26
N SER A 27 21.88 -1.20 41.88
CA SER A 27 22.32 0.09 41.33
C SER A 27 23.74 0.42 41.80
N LEU A 28 24.38 1.34 41.07
CA LEU A 28 25.67 2.06 41.22
C LEU A 28 26.58 1.80 39.98
N SER A 29 26.87 2.76 39.07
CA SER A 29 27.46 4.12 39.18
C SER A 29 28.97 4.09 39.48
N THR A 30 29.88 4.90 38.91
CA THR A 30 29.83 6.14 38.09
C THR A 30 30.72 5.97 36.83
N ALA A 31 31.14 6.93 35.99
CA ALA A 31 31.13 8.41 35.92
C ALA A 31 31.16 8.85 34.41
N LEU A 32 31.11 10.11 33.92
CA LEU A 32 30.72 11.49 34.31
C LEU A 32 31.72 12.49 33.68
N ARG A 33 31.27 13.30 32.69
CA ARG A 33 31.71 14.66 32.24
C ARG A 33 31.21 14.89 30.79
N SER A 34 30.76 16.06 30.33
CA SER A 34 30.48 17.35 30.99
C SER A 34 29.63 18.23 30.05
N SER A 35 28.62 18.92 30.61
CA SER A 35 28.11 20.29 30.33
C SER A 35 28.19 20.89 28.90
N THR A 36 27.19 21.64 28.40
CA THR A 36 26.40 22.67 29.10
C THR A 36 24.97 22.82 28.57
N ALA A 37 24.06 23.21 29.47
CA ALA A 37 22.80 23.85 29.14
C ALA A 37 22.60 25.03 30.09
N LEU A 38 22.10 26.17 29.61
CA LEU A 38 21.49 27.20 30.45
C LEU A 38 20.58 28.10 29.61
N ALA A 39 19.36 28.31 30.12
CA ALA A 39 18.34 29.12 29.49
C ALA A 39 18.49 30.61 29.86
N LEU A 40 17.87 31.48 29.07
CA LEU A 40 17.52 32.83 29.47
C LEU A 40 16.05 33.10 29.16
N SER A 41 15.35 33.66 30.14
CA SER A 41 13.93 34.03 30.07
C SER A 41 13.74 35.44 30.64
N LYS A 42 12.90 36.25 29.97
CA LYS A 42 12.27 37.54 30.31
C LYS A 42 11.97 38.30 28.99
N SER A 43 10.92 39.10 28.84
CA SER A 43 9.82 39.48 29.74
C SER A 43 8.56 39.91 28.96
N LEU A 44 7.40 39.63 29.54
CA LEU A 44 6.08 40.29 29.44
C LEU A 44 5.89 41.47 28.44
N VAL A 45 4.84 41.35 27.62
CA VAL A 45 3.78 42.38 27.56
C VAL A 45 2.44 41.67 27.76
N ASP A 46 1.65 42.18 28.71
CA ASP A 46 0.30 41.73 29.03
C ASP A 46 -0.71 42.45 28.13
N VAL A 47 -1.57 41.69 27.43
CA VAL A 47 -2.76 42.23 26.76
C VAL A 47 -3.96 41.37 27.14
N SER A 48 -4.51 41.68 28.30
CA SER A 48 -5.85 41.26 28.70
C SER A 48 -6.90 41.90 27.78
N THR A 49 -7.31 41.19 26.73
CA THR A 49 -8.60 41.43 26.07
C THR A 49 -9.52 40.23 26.23
N ARG A 50 -10.51 40.39 27.11
CA ARG A 50 -11.71 39.53 27.16
C ARG A 50 -12.37 39.49 25.77
N GLY A 51 -12.32 38.33 25.12
CA GLY A 51 -12.98 38.11 23.84
C GLY A 51 -12.79 36.65 23.42
N GLY A 52 -13.89 35.94 23.16
CA GLY A 52 -13.83 34.51 22.89
C GLY A 52 -13.14 34.19 21.56
N SER A 53 -11.90 33.68 21.61
CA SER A 53 -11.26 33.01 20.49
C SER A 53 -11.29 31.50 20.72
N ARG A 54 -12.24 30.82 20.09
CA ARG A 54 -12.16 29.37 19.89
C ARG A 54 -11.04 29.13 18.89
N HIS A 55 -9.83 28.84 19.38
CA HIS A 55 -8.81 28.25 18.54
C HIS A 55 -9.37 26.96 17.95
N SER A 56 -9.68 26.99 16.66
CA SER A 56 -10.01 25.79 15.91
C SER A 56 -8.83 24.85 16.03
N VAL A 57 -9.06 23.67 16.61
CA VAL A 57 -8.10 22.59 16.48
C VAL A 57 -8.03 22.28 14.99
N LEU A 58 -7.00 22.78 14.33
CA LEU A 58 -6.63 22.35 13.00
C LEU A 58 -6.43 20.84 13.08
N HIS A 59 -7.41 20.09 12.58
CA HIS A 59 -7.23 18.69 12.27
C HIS A 59 -6.19 18.62 11.16
N THR A 60 -4.91 18.61 11.54
CA THR A 60 -3.84 18.06 10.71
C THR A 60 -4.29 16.65 10.35
N ALA A 61 -4.71 16.46 9.09
CA ALA A 61 -5.04 15.15 8.58
C ALA A 61 -3.82 14.26 8.81
N ALA A 62 -3.94 13.29 9.72
CA ALA A 62 -2.84 12.41 10.06
C ALA A 62 -2.39 11.71 8.76
N ARG A 63 -1.17 12.01 8.31
CA ARG A 63 -0.60 11.40 7.11
C ARG A 63 -0.62 9.88 7.30
N ARG A 64 -1.21 9.18 6.32
CA ARG A 64 -1.41 7.73 6.38
C ARG A 64 -0.40 7.10 5.42
N TYR A 65 0.67 6.58 6.01
CA TYR A 65 1.85 6.02 5.34
C TYR A 65 1.53 5.07 4.18
N THR A 66 1.49 5.62 2.97
CA THR A 66 1.83 4.87 1.74
C THR A 66 3.34 4.80 1.66
N ASN A 67 3.87 3.61 1.43
CA ASN A 67 5.29 3.33 1.33
C ASN A 67 5.57 2.62 0.00
N VAL A 68 6.81 2.63 -0.46
CA VAL A 68 7.28 1.73 -1.52
C VAL A 68 8.44 0.89 -1.02
N LEU A 69 8.38 -0.40 -1.34
CA LEU A 69 9.46 -1.35 -1.14
C LEU A 69 10.04 -1.68 -2.51
N TYR A 70 11.38 -1.68 -2.61
CA TYR A 70 12.11 -1.98 -3.85
C TYR A 70 13.33 -2.87 -3.55
N ARG A 71 13.90 -3.47 -4.60
CA ARG A 71 15.20 -4.16 -4.57
C ARG A 71 16.03 -3.65 -5.74
N LEU A 72 17.31 -3.40 -5.52
CA LEU A 72 18.27 -3.19 -6.60
C LEU A 72 18.91 -4.54 -6.94
N PRO A 73 18.97 -4.96 -8.23
CA PRO A 73 19.71 -6.16 -8.62
C PRO A 73 21.23 -5.90 -8.52
N PRO A 74 22.06 -6.93 -8.33
CA PRO A 74 23.51 -6.77 -8.40
C PRO A 74 23.90 -6.33 -9.81
N THR A 75 24.80 -5.34 -9.94
CA THR A 75 25.18 -4.74 -11.25
C THR A 75 25.61 -5.78 -12.28
N GLN A 76 26.28 -6.85 -11.83
CA GLN A 76 26.73 -7.98 -12.66
C GLN A 76 25.60 -8.81 -13.30
N THR A 77 24.35 -8.65 -12.85
CA THR A 77 23.18 -9.37 -13.38
C THR A 77 22.35 -8.52 -14.33
N ILE A 78 22.63 -7.22 -14.45
CA ILE A 78 21.93 -6.32 -15.36
C ILE A 78 22.35 -6.69 -16.81
N PRO A 79 21.40 -6.92 -17.73
CA PRO A 79 21.74 -7.18 -19.13
C PRO A 79 22.46 -5.99 -19.74
N THR A 80 23.60 -6.24 -20.41
CA THR A 80 24.39 -5.21 -21.11
C THR A 80 23.79 -4.80 -22.46
N HIS A 81 22.82 -5.56 -22.96
CA HIS A 81 22.14 -5.32 -24.22
C HIS A 81 20.63 -5.50 -24.02
N SER A 82 19.86 -4.64 -24.67
CA SER A 82 18.41 -4.72 -24.77
C SER A 82 17.95 -5.83 -25.73
N PRO A 83 16.65 -6.21 -25.71
CA PRO A 83 16.08 -7.11 -26.71
C PRO A 83 16.18 -6.61 -28.16
N SER A 84 16.33 -5.30 -28.39
CA SER A 84 16.59 -4.70 -29.71
C SER A 84 18.07 -4.71 -30.12
N GLY A 85 18.98 -5.07 -29.21
CA GLY A 85 20.43 -5.07 -29.43
C GLY A 85 21.13 -3.74 -29.11
N GLU A 86 20.40 -2.71 -28.66
CA GLU A 86 21.01 -1.48 -28.12
C GLU A 86 21.78 -1.78 -26.83
N GLU A 87 22.96 -1.17 -26.69
CA GLU A 87 23.78 -1.23 -25.48
C GLU A 87 23.09 -0.51 -24.30
N VAL A 88 23.18 -1.12 -23.13
CA VAL A 88 22.60 -0.61 -21.87
C VAL A 88 23.74 -0.24 -20.93
N ASP A 89 23.81 1.04 -20.57
CA ASP A 89 24.77 1.52 -19.59
C ASP A 89 24.31 1.12 -18.18
N THR A 90 25.01 0.15 -17.59
CA THR A 90 24.65 -0.39 -16.27
C THR A 90 24.84 0.61 -15.12
N GLU A 91 25.72 1.60 -15.26
CA GLU A 91 25.92 2.65 -14.24
C GLU A 91 24.81 3.69 -14.34
N LEU A 92 24.49 4.13 -15.56
CA LEU A 92 23.36 5.02 -15.84
C LEU A 92 22.03 4.38 -15.44
N PHE A 93 21.84 3.08 -15.70
CA PHE A 93 20.68 2.33 -15.26
C PHE A 93 20.47 2.40 -13.74
N VAL A 94 21.50 2.07 -12.96
CA VAL A 94 21.41 2.11 -11.49
C VAL A 94 21.14 3.53 -11.01
N ARG A 95 21.78 4.53 -11.63
CA ARG A 95 21.57 5.95 -11.33
C ARG A 95 20.12 6.39 -11.60
N GLN A 96 19.54 5.99 -12.74
CA GLN A 96 18.15 6.33 -13.10
C GLN A 96 17.15 5.66 -12.17
N VAL A 97 17.34 4.38 -11.82
CA VAL A 97 16.50 3.68 -10.85
C VAL A 97 16.57 4.32 -9.46
N GLN A 98 17.75 4.76 -9.01
CA GLN A 98 17.91 5.48 -7.74
C GLN A 98 17.26 6.88 -7.79
N ASN A 99 17.54 7.67 -8.84
CA ASN A 99 16.97 8.99 -9.05
C ASN A 99 15.44 8.97 -9.10
N PHE A 100 14.84 7.95 -9.70
CA PHE A 100 13.39 7.75 -9.67
C PHE A 100 12.84 7.69 -8.23
N PHE A 101 13.50 7.03 -7.27
CA PHE A 101 13.07 7.07 -5.87
C PHE A 101 13.29 8.44 -5.21
N GLU A 102 14.28 9.21 -5.65
CA GLU A 102 14.48 10.59 -5.20
C GLU A 102 13.39 11.55 -5.72
N VAL A 103 12.93 11.39 -6.96
CA VAL A 103 11.78 12.09 -7.53
C VAL A 103 10.49 11.64 -6.83
N LEU A 104 10.33 10.35 -6.60
CA LEU A 104 9.16 9.78 -5.90
C LEU A 104 9.03 10.32 -4.47
N ARG A 105 10.15 10.63 -3.79
CA ARG A 105 10.20 11.32 -2.49
C ARG A 105 9.73 12.79 -2.53
N GLN A 106 9.77 13.43 -3.69
CA GLN A 106 9.26 14.80 -3.88
C GLN A 106 7.74 14.81 -4.14
N SER A 107 7.19 13.69 -4.64
CA SER A 107 5.74 13.51 -4.84
C SER A 107 4.98 13.29 -3.53
N GLN A 108 3.66 13.52 -3.56
CA GLN A 108 2.73 13.21 -2.47
C GLN A 108 2.20 11.77 -2.51
N LEU A 109 2.60 10.96 -3.51
CA LEU A 109 2.12 9.58 -3.67
C LEU A 109 2.55 8.68 -2.51
N ILE A 110 3.80 8.85 -2.04
CA ILE A 110 4.48 7.95 -1.12
C ILE A 110 5.22 8.75 -0.05
N GLU A 111 5.08 8.33 1.21
CA GLU A 111 5.66 8.98 2.38
C GLU A 111 7.03 8.40 2.78
N ARG A 112 7.28 7.12 2.51
CA ARG A 112 8.56 6.45 2.83
C ARG A 112 8.96 5.39 1.81
N PHE A 113 10.26 5.18 1.70
CA PHE A 113 10.91 4.24 0.79
C PHE A 113 11.73 3.25 1.61
N TYR A 114 11.70 2.00 1.22
CA TYR A 114 12.35 0.91 1.94
C TYR A 114 13.07 -0.01 0.96
N GLU A 115 14.40 0.06 0.98
CA GLU A 115 15.24 -0.87 0.24
C GLU A 115 15.24 -2.25 0.94
N MET A 116 14.77 -3.26 0.21
CA MET A 116 14.90 -4.66 0.60
C MET A 116 16.24 -5.20 0.12
N LYS A 117 16.75 -6.23 0.81
CA LYS A 117 17.99 -6.91 0.42
C LYS A 117 17.89 -7.43 -1.02
N SER A 118 18.96 -7.19 -1.77
CA SER A 118 19.18 -7.70 -3.14
C SER A 118 19.27 -9.23 -3.17
N CYS A 119 18.73 -9.83 -4.24
CA CYS A 119 18.84 -11.28 -4.51
C CYS A 119 19.84 -11.52 -5.65
N PRO A 120 20.45 -12.72 -5.78
CA PRO A 120 21.53 -12.97 -6.74
C PRO A 120 21.05 -13.17 -8.20
N TYR A 121 20.03 -12.45 -8.62
CA TYR A 121 19.44 -12.51 -9.96
C TYR A 121 18.72 -11.20 -10.31
N TYR A 122 18.68 -10.90 -11.61
CA TYR A 122 18.09 -9.68 -12.17
C TYR A 122 16.61 -9.47 -11.79
N GLU A 123 15.80 -10.54 -11.86
CA GLU A 123 14.34 -10.46 -11.67
C GLU A 123 13.89 -9.97 -10.30
N CYS A 124 14.77 -9.92 -9.29
CA CYS A 124 14.42 -9.42 -7.96
C CYS A 124 14.02 -7.94 -7.97
N LEU A 125 14.44 -7.20 -9.00
CA LEU A 125 14.01 -5.82 -9.29
C LEU A 125 12.48 -5.71 -9.45
N PHE A 126 11.82 -6.72 -10.02
CA PHE A 126 10.38 -6.71 -10.30
C PHE A 126 9.56 -7.02 -9.03
N THR A 127 9.62 -6.12 -8.05
CA THR A 127 8.97 -6.30 -6.75
C THR A 127 7.45 -6.26 -6.82
N ASN A 128 6.88 -5.54 -7.80
CA ASN A 128 5.44 -5.42 -8.00
C ASN A 128 4.78 -6.72 -8.49
N ASP A 129 5.55 -7.72 -8.95
CA ASP A 129 4.99 -9.03 -9.33
C ASP A 129 4.61 -9.91 -8.13
N LEU A 130 5.21 -9.67 -6.97
CA LEU A 130 5.15 -10.57 -5.81
C LEU A 130 3.86 -10.42 -5.00
N PHE A 131 3.35 -9.20 -4.91
CA PHE A 131 2.19 -8.84 -4.09
C PHE A 131 1.37 -7.76 -4.76
N PHE A 132 0.08 -7.77 -4.44
CA PHE A 132 -0.75 -6.60 -4.55
C PHE A 132 -1.25 -6.20 -3.16
N GLN A 133 -1.24 -4.91 -2.83
CA GLN A 133 -1.83 -4.40 -1.59
C GLN A 133 -2.92 -3.37 -1.89
N HIS A 134 -4.06 -3.54 -1.25
CA HIS A 134 -5.19 -2.60 -1.29
C HIS A 134 -5.61 -2.25 0.14
N TYR A 135 -5.37 -1.01 0.55
CA TYR A 135 -5.51 -0.59 1.95
C TYR A 135 -4.72 -1.49 2.91
N ASP A 136 -5.39 -2.19 3.83
CA ASP A 136 -4.83 -3.15 4.78
C ASP A 136 -4.76 -4.59 4.24
N LEU A 137 -5.43 -4.91 3.13
CA LEU A 137 -5.42 -6.22 2.49
C LEU A 137 -4.14 -6.43 1.66
N ILE A 138 -3.33 -7.42 2.03
CA ILE A 138 -2.14 -7.87 1.30
C ILE A 138 -2.47 -9.20 0.59
N ILE A 139 -2.37 -9.23 -0.73
CA ILE A 139 -2.58 -10.42 -1.57
C ILE A 139 -1.23 -10.89 -2.13
N PRO A 140 -0.58 -11.93 -1.56
CA PRO A 140 0.59 -12.58 -2.16
C PRO A 140 0.22 -13.31 -3.46
N MET A 141 1.00 -13.11 -4.51
CA MET A 141 0.78 -13.71 -5.84
C MET A 141 1.21 -15.18 -5.90
N PRO A 142 0.48 -16.07 -6.60
CA PRO A 142 0.73 -17.51 -6.58
C PRO A 142 2.18 -17.86 -6.92
N LYS A 143 2.78 -18.78 -6.17
CA LYS A 143 4.13 -19.29 -6.41
C LYS A 143 4.27 -20.08 -7.72
N HIS A 144 3.15 -20.53 -8.29
CA HIS A 144 3.15 -21.45 -9.42
C HIS A 144 3.61 -20.79 -10.73
N GLY A 145 4.66 -21.35 -11.32
CA GLY A 145 5.38 -20.78 -12.46
C GLY A 145 6.25 -19.57 -12.11
N ARG A 146 6.59 -19.38 -10.82
CA ARG A 146 7.62 -18.47 -10.28
C ARG A 146 8.32 -19.09 -9.06
N GLU A 147 8.53 -20.40 -9.10
CA GLU A 147 9.04 -21.19 -7.97
C GLU A 147 10.43 -20.71 -7.52
N HIS A 148 11.27 -20.23 -8.44
CA HIS A 148 12.59 -19.64 -8.18
C HIS A 148 12.54 -18.31 -7.40
N ARG A 149 11.43 -17.57 -7.49
CA ARG A 149 11.18 -16.32 -6.74
C ARG A 149 10.39 -16.55 -5.44
N SER A 150 10.11 -17.81 -5.08
CA SER A 150 9.22 -18.13 -3.96
C SER A 150 9.74 -17.70 -2.57
N GLU A 151 11.06 -17.55 -2.42
CA GLU A 151 11.70 -17.03 -1.20
C GLU A 151 11.42 -15.53 -1.02
N GLU A 152 11.40 -14.75 -2.11
CA GLU A 152 11.16 -13.30 -2.09
C GLU A 152 9.85 -12.97 -1.39
N ILE A 153 8.79 -13.74 -1.62
CA ILE A 153 7.49 -13.57 -0.98
C ILE A 153 7.63 -13.64 0.55
N SER A 154 8.32 -14.66 1.05
CA SER A 154 8.50 -14.85 2.49
C SER A 154 9.38 -13.77 3.13
N GLU A 155 10.41 -13.31 2.41
CA GLU A 155 11.33 -12.28 2.86
C GLU A 155 10.67 -10.90 2.85
N THR A 156 9.91 -10.57 1.80
CA THR A 156 9.16 -9.32 1.68
C THR A 156 8.11 -9.19 2.79
N ILE A 157 7.37 -10.26 3.13
CA ILE A 157 6.45 -10.22 4.30
C ILE A 157 7.21 -9.97 5.60
N ARG A 158 8.40 -10.57 5.77
CA ARG A 158 9.25 -10.33 6.95
C ARG A 158 9.73 -8.87 7.01
N TYR A 159 10.13 -8.30 5.87
CA TYR A 159 10.49 -6.88 5.76
C TYR A 159 9.33 -5.95 6.11
N MET A 160 8.16 -6.15 5.49
CA MET A 160 6.95 -5.40 5.79
C MET A 160 6.62 -5.43 7.29
N ARG A 161 6.59 -6.62 7.91
CA ARG A 161 6.33 -6.77 9.35
C ARG A 161 7.42 -6.11 10.21
N GLY A 162 8.69 -6.24 9.83
CA GLY A 162 9.82 -5.61 10.51
C GLY A 162 9.78 -4.08 10.49
N TRP A 163 9.21 -3.49 9.43
CA TRP A 163 8.97 -2.04 9.32
C TRP A 163 7.61 -1.58 9.85
N GLY A 164 6.84 -2.47 10.50
CA GLY A 164 5.59 -2.12 11.19
C GLY A 164 4.32 -2.25 10.34
N ALA A 165 4.35 -2.97 9.22
CA ALA A 165 3.13 -3.31 8.49
C ALA A 165 2.23 -4.24 9.32
N THR A 166 0.99 -3.81 9.55
CA THR A 166 -0.06 -4.60 10.20
C THR A 166 -1.15 -5.05 9.22
N GLY A 167 -0.83 -5.12 7.93
CA GLY A 167 -1.78 -5.53 6.91
C GLY A 167 -2.12 -7.02 7.02
N ASP A 168 -3.38 -7.35 6.77
CA ASP A 168 -3.88 -8.72 6.79
C ASP A 168 -3.48 -9.44 5.49
N VAL A 169 -2.82 -10.58 5.62
CA VAL A 169 -2.35 -11.38 4.48
C VAL A 169 -3.44 -12.36 4.07
N ASN A 170 -4.01 -12.18 2.88
CA ASN A 170 -5.05 -13.04 2.36
C ASN A 170 -4.47 -14.09 1.39
N HIS A 171 -4.54 -15.35 1.79
CA HIS A 171 -3.92 -16.47 1.08
C HIS A 171 -4.77 -17.06 -0.07
N VAL A 172 -5.95 -16.50 -0.39
CA VAL A 172 -6.87 -17.03 -1.42
C VAL A 172 -6.16 -17.38 -2.73
N LEU A 173 -5.27 -16.54 -3.25
CA LEU A 173 -4.52 -16.84 -4.49
C LEU A 173 -3.44 -17.92 -4.33
N GLN A 174 -2.86 -18.11 -3.14
CA GLN A 174 -1.85 -19.15 -2.88
C GLN A 174 -2.47 -20.55 -2.87
N ASP A 175 -3.70 -20.66 -2.38
CA ASP A 175 -4.38 -21.95 -2.17
C ASP A 175 -5.01 -22.50 -3.47
N VAL A 176 -5.05 -21.69 -4.53
CA VAL A 176 -5.62 -22.06 -5.85
C VAL A 176 -4.64 -22.92 -6.63
N LYS A 177 -4.95 -24.22 -6.73
CA LYS A 177 -4.22 -25.18 -7.58
C LYS A 177 -4.24 -24.71 -9.04
N GLY A 178 -3.05 -24.55 -9.63
CA GLY A 178 -2.90 -24.07 -11.00
C GLY A 178 -3.20 -22.57 -11.20
N GLY A 179 -3.44 -21.81 -10.12
CA GLY A 179 -3.58 -20.36 -10.20
C GLY A 179 -2.26 -19.70 -10.60
N ARG A 180 -2.33 -18.71 -11.50
CA ARG A 180 -1.20 -17.86 -11.88
C ARG A 180 -1.71 -16.41 -11.91
N ALA A 181 -1.00 -15.50 -11.26
CA ALA A 181 -1.29 -14.07 -11.25
C ALA A 181 -0.01 -13.24 -11.07
N SER A 182 0.06 -12.02 -11.60
CA SER A 182 1.11 -11.00 -11.32
C SER A 182 0.49 -9.84 -10.54
N GLY A 183 1.22 -9.26 -9.57
CA GLY A 183 0.75 -8.05 -8.88
C GLY A 183 0.65 -6.84 -9.81
N GLY A 184 1.42 -6.81 -10.90
CA GLY A 184 1.28 -5.86 -12.00
C GLY A 184 -0.02 -5.99 -12.83
N ASP A 185 -0.78 -7.08 -12.69
CA ASP A 185 -2.12 -7.18 -13.29
C ASP A 185 -3.22 -6.65 -12.35
N PHE A 186 -2.88 -6.03 -11.21
CA PHE A 186 -3.85 -5.46 -10.26
C PHE A 186 -3.67 -3.94 -10.05
N ILE A 187 -4.79 -3.21 -9.96
CA ILE A 187 -4.83 -1.77 -9.71
C ILE A 187 -5.79 -1.43 -8.57
N SER A 188 -5.29 -0.67 -7.59
CA SER A 188 -6.09 -0.04 -6.55
C SER A 188 -6.81 1.18 -7.09
N THR A 189 -8.14 1.18 -7.05
CA THR A 189 -8.96 2.37 -7.34
C THR A 189 -9.73 2.79 -6.09
N THR A 190 -10.26 4.01 -6.09
CA THR A 190 -11.20 4.50 -5.06
C THR A 190 -12.55 3.76 -5.05
N HIS A 191 -12.78 2.86 -6.02
CA HIS A 191 -14.03 2.16 -6.24
C HIS A 191 -13.90 0.63 -6.16
N GLY A 192 -12.73 0.12 -5.77
CA GLY A 192 -12.41 -1.31 -5.66
C GLY A 192 -11.09 -1.66 -6.33
N ILE A 193 -10.84 -2.95 -6.51
CA ILE A 193 -9.62 -3.48 -7.14
C ILE A 193 -9.95 -3.87 -8.58
N LEU A 194 -9.23 -3.34 -9.57
CA LEU A 194 -9.28 -3.87 -10.93
C LEU A 194 -8.27 -5.02 -11.05
N MET A 195 -8.69 -6.13 -11.66
CA MET A 195 -7.83 -7.29 -11.94
C MET A 195 -7.85 -7.63 -13.42
N GLY A 196 -6.69 -7.53 -14.07
CA GLY A 196 -6.46 -8.04 -15.42
C GLY A 196 -6.37 -9.56 -15.44
N TYR A 197 -7.06 -10.21 -16.39
CA TYR A 197 -6.92 -11.65 -16.64
C TYR A 197 -6.97 -11.97 -18.13
N GLY A 198 -6.49 -13.17 -18.50
CA GLY A 198 -6.51 -13.66 -19.89
C GLY A 198 -5.12 -13.75 -20.53
N THR A 199 -4.08 -13.30 -19.82
CA THR A 199 -2.68 -13.37 -20.25
C THR A 199 -1.98 -14.63 -19.74
N SER A 200 -0.76 -14.87 -20.22
CA SER A 200 0.12 -15.93 -19.70
C SER A 200 0.50 -15.75 -18.21
N ARG A 201 0.46 -14.50 -17.70
CA ARG A 201 0.82 -14.13 -16.32
C ARG A 201 -0.35 -14.32 -15.36
N THR A 202 -1.55 -13.89 -15.75
CA THR A 202 -2.75 -13.90 -14.90
C THR A 202 -3.91 -14.65 -15.54
N ASN A 203 -4.19 -15.84 -15.02
CA ASN A 203 -5.09 -16.80 -15.64
C ASN A 203 -6.54 -16.71 -15.13
N LYS A 204 -7.45 -17.32 -15.90
CA LYS A 204 -8.89 -17.36 -15.59
C LYS A 204 -9.20 -18.08 -14.27
N VAL A 205 -8.35 -19.00 -13.82
CA VAL A 205 -8.52 -19.75 -12.56
C VAL A 205 -8.34 -18.82 -11.35
N SER A 206 -7.30 -17.99 -11.35
CA SER A 206 -7.09 -16.97 -10.31
C SER A 206 -8.24 -15.95 -10.26
N MET A 207 -8.75 -15.53 -11.42
CA MET A 207 -9.92 -14.65 -11.50
C MET A 207 -11.18 -15.33 -10.90
N MET A 208 -11.47 -16.57 -11.29
CA MET A 208 -12.63 -17.32 -10.78
C MET A 208 -12.58 -17.52 -9.27
N SER A 209 -11.39 -17.68 -8.70
CA SER A 209 -11.21 -17.76 -7.25
C SER A 209 -11.54 -16.45 -6.54
N LEU A 210 -11.02 -15.31 -7.01
CA LEU A 210 -11.31 -13.99 -6.43
C LEU A 210 -12.77 -13.56 -6.65
N ALA A 211 -13.43 -14.02 -7.72
CA ALA A 211 -14.87 -13.88 -7.93
C ALA A 211 -15.72 -14.81 -7.04
N GLY A 212 -15.10 -15.74 -6.28
CA GLY A 212 -15.78 -16.72 -5.44
C GLY A 212 -16.40 -17.91 -6.18
N ALA A 213 -16.22 -18.02 -7.51
CA ALA A 213 -16.87 -19.03 -8.35
C ALA A 213 -16.36 -20.47 -8.13
N THR A 214 -15.15 -20.62 -7.58
CA THR A 214 -14.55 -21.93 -7.23
C THR A 214 -14.46 -22.16 -5.73
N ALA A 215 -15.19 -21.40 -4.92
CA ALA A 215 -15.15 -21.52 -3.47
C ALA A 215 -15.88 -22.79 -3.00
N PRO A 216 -15.39 -23.49 -1.95
CA PRO A 216 -15.98 -24.74 -1.46
C PRO A 216 -17.30 -24.55 -0.69
N SER A 217 -17.66 -23.30 -0.37
CA SER A 217 -18.90 -22.95 0.32
C SER A 217 -19.33 -21.54 -0.04
N GLU A 218 -20.62 -21.23 0.14
CA GLU A 218 -21.17 -19.88 -0.12
C GLU A 218 -20.51 -18.81 0.76
N ALA A 219 -20.23 -19.11 2.04
CA ALA A 219 -19.49 -18.21 2.93
C ALA A 219 -18.07 -17.91 2.43
N ALA A 220 -17.36 -18.90 1.88
CA ALA A 220 -16.06 -18.67 1.25
C ALA A 220 -16.19 -17.88 -0.07
N ALA A 221 -17.27 -18.08 -0.83
CA ALA A 221 -17.59 -17.27 -2.01
C ALA A 221 -17.92 -15.82 -1.65
N GLU A 222 -18.59 -15.57 -0.52
CA GLU A 222 -18.82 -14.23 0.04
C GLU A 222 -17.51 -13.58 0.49
N GLN A 223 -16.63 -14.31 1.19
CA GLN A 223 -15.32 -13.78 1.61
C GLN A 223 -14.45 -13.37 0.40
N ALA A 224 -14.45 -14.14 -0.68
CA ALA A 224 -13.76 -13.77 -1.92
C ALA A 224 -14.38 -12.51 -2.57
N ARG A 225 -15.70 -12.46 -2.71
CA ARG A 225 -16.43 -11.29 -3.25
C ARG A 225 -16.29 -10.04 -2.39
N ALA A 226 -16.11 -10.18 -1.08
CA ALA A 226 -15.89 -9.08 -0.14
C ALA A 226 -14.59 -8.30 -0.41
N LEU A 227 -13.65 -8.87 -1.17
CA LEU A 227 -12.42 -8.17 -1.60
C LEU A 227 -12.69 -7.10 -2.68
N CYS A 228 -13.90 -7.03 -3.24
CA CYS A 228 -14.31 -6.05 -4.25
C CYS A 228 -13.35 -6.01 -5.46
N VAL A 229 -12.98 -7.19 -5.96
CA VAL A 229 -12.20 -7.37 -7.19
C VAL A 229 -13.13 -7.38 -8.41
N GLU A 230 -12.95 -6.40 -9.29
CA GLU A 230 -13.64 -6.24 -10.56
C GLU A 230 -12.74 -6.75 -11.70
N PRO A 231 -13.03 -7.93 -12.30
CA PRO A 231 -12.15 -8.55 -13.27
C PRO A 231 -12.35 -7.98 -14.68
N ILE A 232 -11.25 -7.64 -15.35
CA ILE A 232 -11.25 -7.16 -16.74
C ILE A 232 -10.43 -8.10 -17.64
N GLU A 233 -11.03 -8.45 -18.78
CA GLU A 233 -10.41 -9.34 -19.75
C GLU A 233 -9.41 -8.55 -20.60
N MET A 234 -8.16 -8.97 -20.59
CA MET A 234 -7.06 -8.38 -21.34
C MET A 234 -6.79 -9.17 -22.61
N LEU A 235 -6.20 -8.52 -23.61
CA LEU A 235 -5.70 -9.21 -24.80
C LEU A 235 -4.55 -10.18 -24.40
N PRO A 236 -4.40 -11.36 -25.03
CA PRO A 236 -3.49 -12.41 -24.54
C PRO A 236 -2.01 -12.02 -24.49
N ASP A 237 -1.62 -11.13 -25.40
CA ASP A 237 -0.29 -10.53 -25.60
C ASP A 237 -0.07 -9.25 -24.79
N SER A 238 -1.11 -8.74 -24.12
CA SER A 238 -1.05 -7.47 -23.40
C SER A 238 0.04 -7.45 -22.32
N PRO A 239 0.81 -6.36 -22.19
CA PRO A 239 1.69 -6.12 -21.04
C PRO A 239 0.89 -6.07 -19.72
N PRO A 240 1.55 -6.06 -18.54
CA PRO A 240 0.89 -5.94 -17.25
C PRO A 240 -0.14 -4.81 -17.19
N LEU A 241 -1.28 -5.06 -16.53
CA LEU A 241 -2.36 -4.07 -16.50
C LEU A 241 -1.88 -2.70 -16.00
N SER A 242 -1.04 -2.70 -14.97
CA SER A 242 -0.49 -1.50 -14.33
C SER A 242 0.51 -0.72 -15.19
N ASP A 243 0.89 -1.25 -16.36
CA ASP A 243 1.78 -0.59 -17.32
C ASP A 243 0.99 0.12 -18.44
N VAL A 244 -0.28 -0.24 -18.64
CA VAL A 244 -1.16 0.36 -19.67
C VAL A 244 -2.27 1.24 -19.12
N ILE A 245 -2.57 1.11 -17.82
CA ILE A 245 -3.53 1.96 -17.10
C ILE A 245 -3.07 2.18 -15.65
N ALA A 246 -3.25 3.40 -15.15
CA ALA A 246 -3.07 3.76 -13.75
C ALA A 246 -4.26 4.61 -13.27
N PHE A 247 -4.53 4.56 -11.97
CA PHE A 247 -5.56 5.37 -11.34
C PHE A 247 -4.92 6.61 -10.70
N ALA A 248 -5.45 7.79 -11.01
CA ALA A 248 -4.99 9.09 -10.50
C ALA A 248 -6.16 9.96 -10.00
N GLY A 249 -5.89 10.84 -9.05
CA GLY A 249 -6.89 11.74 -8.48
C GLY A 249 -8.08 11.00 -7.86
N GLN A 250 -9.30 11.44 -8.21
CA GLN A 250 -10.55 10.90 -7.64
C GLN A 250 -11.26 9.89 -8.56
N ARG A 251 -11.19 10.11 -9.88
CA ARG A 251 -12.02 9.43 -10.89
C ARG A 251 -11.34 9.40 -12.27
N THR A 252 -10.01 9.41 -12.30
CA THR A 252 -9.26 9.58 -13.55
C THR A 252 -8.38 8.37 -13.80
N PHE A 253 -8.46 7.82 -15.01
CA PHE A 253 -7.53 6.84 -15.51
C PHE A 253 -6.52 7.51 -16.42
N VAL A 254 -5.24 7.29 -16.14
CA VAL A 254 -4.12 7.60 -17.06
C VAL A 254 -3.83 6.32 -17.83
N ILE A 255 -3.82 6.38 -19.16
CA ILE A 255 -3.62 5.20 -20.01
C ILE A 255 -2.57 5.45 -21.09
N SER A 256 -1.91 4.39 -21.52
CA SER A 256 -1.14 4.41 -22.77
C SER A 256 -2.09 4.46 -23.97
N ASP A 257 -1.80 5.29 -24.97
CA ASP A 257 -2.58 5.47 -26.21
C ASP A 257 -2.33 4.33 -27.20
N THR A 258 -2.53 3.10 -26.72
CA THR A 258 -2.34 1.82 -27.43
C THR A 258 -3.63 1.00 -27.41
N GLU A 259 -3.75 0.00 -28.28
CA GLU A 259 -4.91 -0.90 -28.29
C GLU A 259 -5.15 -1.55 -26.91
N HIS A 260 -4.09 -2.04 -26.26
CA HIS A 260 -4.16 -2.62 -24.92
C HIS A 260 -4.66 -1.62 -23.87
N GLY A 261 -4.16 -0.37 -23.88
CA GLY A 261 -4.60 0.68 -22.96
C GLY A 261 -6.05 1.10 -23.19
N HIS A 262 -6.49 1.23 -24.44
CA HIS A 262 -7.88 1.50 -24.78
C HIS A 262 -8.82 0.36 -24.38
N ASN A 263 -8.42 -0.90 -24.62
CA ASN A 263 -9.18 -2.07 -24.21
C ASN A 263 -9.34 -2.10 -22.68
N ALA A 264 -8.24 -1.98 -21.94
CA ALA A 264 -8.22 -1.96 -20.48
C ALA A 264 -9.12 -0.83 -19.91
N ALA A 265 -9.03 0.38 -20.47
CA ALA A 265 -9.87 1.51 -20.07
C ALA A 265 -11.37 1.24 -20.31
N GLN A 266 -11.73 0.75 -21.50
CA GLN A 266 -13.12 0.43 -21.83
C GLN A 266 -13.68 -0.66 -20.91
N GLN A 267 -12.89 -1.69 -20.59
CA GLN A 267 -13.30 -2.74 -19.66
C GLN A 267 -13.46 -2.20 -18.23
N ALA A 268 -12.53 -1.37 -17.75
CA ALA A 268 -12.61 -0.75 -16.41
C ALA A 268 -13.86 0.13 -16.26
N VAL A 269 -14.15 0.98 -17.26
CA VAL A 269 -15.38 1.80 -17.32
C VAL A 269 -16.65 0.92 -17.36
N LYS A 270 -16.65 -0.16 -18.14
CA LYS A 270 -17.76 -1.11 -18.23
C LYS A 270 -18.02 -1.89 -16.92
N ARG A 271 -16.99 -2.11 -16.09
CA ARG A 271 -17.15 -2.70 -14.75
C ARG A 271 -17.66 -1.68 -13.74
N ILE A 272 -17.06 -0.50 -13.70
CA ILE A 272 -17.38 0.53 -12.70
C ILE A 272 -18.23 1.66 -13.32
N GLN A 273 -19.38 1.30 -13.87
CA GLN A 273 -20.26 2.19 -14.67
C GLN A 273 -20.84 3.39 -13.90
N LYS A 274 -20.85 3.32 -12.56
CA LYS A 274 -21.46 4.35 -11.70
C LYS A 274 -20.62 5.63 -11.57
N VAL A 275 -19.40 5.63 -12.11
CA VAL A 275 -18.44 6.71 -11.96
C VAL A 275 -18.23 7.38 -13.32
N PRO A 276 -18.36 8.71 -13.42
CA PRO A 276 -18.03 9.45 -14.64
C PRO A 276 -16.50 9.55 -14.76
N TRP A 277 -15.89 8.54 -15.35
CA TRP A 277 -14.45 8.42 -15.51
C TRP A 277 -13.89 9.46 -16.49
N GLN A 278 -12.85 10.18 -16.07
CA GLN A 278 -11.96 10.91 -16.97
C GLN A 278 -10.87 9.95 -17.48
N ILE A 279 -10.51 10.02 -18.75
CA ILE A 279 -9.45 9.20 -19.35
C ILE A 279 -8.42 10.14 -19.98
N ILE A 280 -7.17 10.06 -19.52
CA ILE A 280 -6.02 10.82 -20.06
C ILE A 280 -5.16 9.85 -20.85
N LYS A 281 -4.77 10.23 -22.07
CA LYS A 281 -4.02 9.40 -23.02
C LYS A 281 -2.57 9.87 -23.12
N LEU A 282 -1.62 9.06 -22.66
CA LEU A 282 -0.18 9.27 -22.80
C LEU A 282 0.35 8.54 -24.03
N GLU A 283 1.48 8.99 -24.56
CA GLU A 283 2.09 8.44 -25.77
C GLU A 283 2.44 6.95 -25.63
N PRO A 284 2.42 6.17 -26.73
CA PRO A 284 2.90 4.79 -26.73
C PRO A 284 4.36 4.72 -26.25
N GLY A 285 4.67 3.77 -25.37
CA GLY A 285 6.03 3.58 -24.83
C GLY A 285 6.41 4.51 -23.67
N CYS A 286 5.63 5.57 -23.39
CA CYS A 286 5.82 6.40 -22.20
C CYS A 286 5.60 5.57 -20.93
N SER A 287 6.60 5.46 -20.06
CA SER A 287 6.39 4.87 -18.73
C SER A 287 5.77 5.91 -17.78
N PHE A 288 4.84 5.47 -16.94
CA PHE A 288 4.19 6.33 -15.96
C PHE A 288 3.92 5.56 -14.66
N PHE A 289 3.86 6.30 -13.55
CA PHE A 289 3.50 5.78 -12.25
C PHE A 289 2.52 6.71 -11.54
N SER A 290 1.33 6.18 -11.25
CA SER A 290 0.39 6.74 -10.28
C SER A 290 -0.27 5.59 -9.53
N HIS A 291 -0.60 5.83 -8.26
CA HIS A 291 -1.23 4.86 -7.39
C HIS A 291 -2.15 5.57 -6.41
N LEU A 292 -3.18 4.88 -5.92
CA LEU A 292 -4.04 5.39 -4.84
C LEU A 292 -3.26 5.55 -3.53
N GLY A 293 -2.70 6.74 -3.31
CA GLY A 293 -2.02 7.12 -2.08
C GLY A 293 -3.01 7.41 -0.94
N GLY A 294 -2.82 6.80 0.24
CA GLY A 294 -3.54 7.18 1.46
C GLY A 294 -5.07 7.11 1.36
N VAL A 295 -5.75 8.16 1.82
CA VAL A 295 -7.22 8.32 1.69
C VAL A 295 -7.59 9.62 0.95
N ASN A 296 -6.59 10.48 0.69
CA ASN A 296 -6.77 11.70 -0.07
C ASN A 296 -6.46 11.42 -1.53
N TYR A 297 -7.19 12.05 -2.44
CA TYR A 297 -6.91 11.96 -3.87
C TYR A 297 -5.58 12.64 -4.18
N VAL A 298 -4.62 11.88 -4.70
CA VAL A 298 -3.32 12.40 -5.16
C VAL A 298 -3.37 12.55 -6.67
N TYR A 299 -3.08 13.76 -7.15
CA TYR A 299 -3.09 14.12 -8.58
C TYR A 299 -1.69 14.06 -9.22
N ASP A 300 -0.68 13.70 -8.43
CA ASP A 300 0.68 13.51 -8.89
C ASP A 300 0.79 12.25 -9.76
N VAL A 301 1.44 12.40 -10.91
CA VAL A 301 1.72 11.32 -11.86
C VAL A 301 3.18 11.42 -12.25
N LEU A 302 4.00 10.44 -11.90
CA LEU A 302 5.36 10.36 -12.45
C LEU A 302 5.25 9.93 -13.91
N CYS A 303 5.98 10.62 -14.77
CA CYS A 303 5.95 10.46 -16.22
C CYS A 303 7.39 10.46 -16.74
N ASP A 304 7.64 9.61 -17.73
CA ASP A 304 8.90 9.60 -18.46
C ASP A 304 9.15 10.96 -19.14
N GLN A 305 10.28 11.59 -18.81
CA GLN A 305 10.56 12.97 -19.23
C GLN A 305 10.80 13.11 -20.74
N ASP A 306 11.12 12.01 -21.43
CA ASP A 306 11.40 12.00 -22.86
C ASP A 306 10.11 12.15 -23.71
N PHE A 307 8.93 12.20 -23.05
CA PHE A 307 7.60 12.27 -23.67
C PHE A 307 6.89 13.58 -23.30
N PRO A 308 7.27 14.73 -23.92
CA PRO A 308 6.78 16.05 -23.54
C PRO A 308 5.28 16.25 -23.78
N LEU A 309 4.70 15.66 -24.84
CA LEU A 309 3.26 15.75 -25.11
C LEU A 309 2.45 15.01 -24.03
N SER A 310 2.97 13.91 -23.51
CA SER A 310 2.38 13.18 -22.37
C SER A 310 2.37 14.03 -21.10
N MET A 311 3.47 14.75 -20.81
CA MET A 311 3.54 15.68 -19.68
C MET A 311 2.59 16.88 -19.84
N GLU A 312 2.51 17.47 -21.03
CA GLU A 312 1.59 18.57 -21.34
C GLU A 312 0.12 18.15 -21.13
N ARG A 313 -0.30 17.03 -21.73
CA ARG A 313 -1.66 16.48 -21.58
C ARG A 313 -2.04 16.19 -20.13
N LEU A 314 -1.09 15.75 -19.30
CA LEU A 314 -1.31 15.57 -17.85
C LEU A 314 -1.60 16.91 -17.17
N GLY A 315 -0.78 17.93 -17.44
CA GLY A 315 -0.97 19.28 -16.92
C GLY A 315 -2.30 19.92 -17.34
N GLU A 316 -2.62 19.88 -18.64
CA GLU A 316 -3.90 20.35 -19.19
C GLU A 316 -5.12 19.67 -18.55
N SER A 317 -4.97 18.37 -18.21
CA SER A 317 -6.02 17.56 -17.59
C SER A 317 -6.19 17.79 -16.08
N GLY A 318 -5.41 18.70 -15.48
CA GLY A 318 -5.43 19.01 -14.06
C GLY A 318 -4.66 18.02 -13.17
N MET A 319 -3.74 17.23 -13.76
CA MET A 319 -2.78 16.41 -13.02
C MET A 319 -1.48 17.18 -12.78
N ASN A 320 -0.66 16.67 -11.87
CA ASN A 320 0.65 17.22 -11.54
C ASN A 320 1.75 16.27 -12.06
N PRO A 321 2.25 16.45 -13.29
CA PRO A 321 3.27 15.58 -13.87
C PRO A 321 4.64 15.80 -13.19
N PHE A 322 5.27 14.71 -12.75
CA PHE A 322 6.66 14.70 -12.28
C PHE A 322 7.55 14.06 -13.34
N PRO A 323 8.51 14.77 -13.95
CA PRO A 323 9.43 14.21 -14.92
C PRO A 323 10.41 13.24 -14.25
N VAL A 324 10.72 12.14 -14.94
CA VAL A 324 11.69 11.13 -14.52
C VAL A 324 12.59 10.77 -15.71
N GLU A 325 13.90 10.71 -15.49
CA GLU A 325 14.83 10.13 -16.47
C GLU A 325 14.67 8.60 -16.49
N TRP A 326 14.18 8.01 -17.58
CA TRP A 326 13.85 6.58 -17.63
C TRP A 326 14.43 5.83 -18.84
N SER A 327 15.45 6.38 -19.50
CA SER A 327 15.96 5.85 -20.79
C SER A 327 16.50 4.42 -20.72
N GLU A 328 17.38 4.09 -19.76
CA GLU A 328 18.01 2.77 -19.70
C GLU A 328 17.06 1.66 -19.21
N PRO A 329 16.21 1.87 -18.18
CA PRO A 329 15.18 0.90 -17.84
C PRO A 329 14.19 0.67 -18.99
N ARG A 330 13.83 1.72 -19.75
CA ARG A 330 12.93 1.63 -20.91
C ARG A 330 13.50 0.74 -22.03
N LYS A 331 14.81 0.80 -22.31
CA LYS A 331 15.48 -0.13 -23.26
C LYS A 331 15.29 -1.60 -22.88
N LEU A 332 15.27 -1.90 -21.58
CA LEU A 332 15.05 -3.25 -21.04
C LEU A 332 13.56 -3.62 -20.88
N GLY A 333 12.64 -2.76 -21.32
CA GLY A 333 11.19 -2.96 -21.17
C GLY A 333 10.69 -2.81 -19.73
N ILE A 334 11.48 -2.20 -18.84
CA ILE A 334 11.14 -2.03 -17.43
C ILE A 334 10.28 -0.78 -17.24
N THR A 335 9.10 -0.95 -16.66
CA THR A 335 8.25 0.18 -16.28
C THR A 335 8.57 0.65 -14.86
N MET A 336 8.37 1.95 -14.59
CA MET A 336 8.46 2.53 -13.23
C MET A 336 7.59 1.76 -12.22
N ARG A 337 6.46 1.23 -12.70
CA ARG A 337 5.51 0.47 -11.89
C ARG A 337 5.99 -0.94 -11.55
N SER A 338 6.69 -1.63 -12.47
CA SER A 338 7.20 -2.99 -12.25
C SER A 338 8.18 -3.09 -11.07
N ILE A 339 8.98 -2.03 -10.84
CA ILE A 339 10.01 -2.00 -9.80
C ILE A 339 9.50 -1.60 -8.40
N CYS A 340 8.25 -1.13 -8.32
CA CYS A 340 7.67 -0.53 -7.12
C CYS A 340 6.56 -1.37 -6.49
N MET A 341 6.86 -2.09 -5.41
CA MET A 341 5.80 -2.64 -4.56
C MET A 341 5.28 -1.56 -3.61
N THR A 342 4.17 -0.91 -3.99
CA THR A 342 3.46 0.04 -3.13
C THR A 342 2.76 -0.69 -2.00
N ALA A 343 3.04 -0.29 -0.76
CA ALA A 343 2.55 -0.93 0.45
C ALA A 343 2.10 0.11 1.49
N ARG A 344 1.02 -0.17 2.21
CA ARG A 344 0.46 0.74 3.22
C ARG A 344 0.66 0.14 4.61
N PHE A 345 1.29 0.89 5.50
CA PHE A 345 1.48 0.45 6.89
C PHE A 345 0.47 1.18 7.77
N THR A 346 -0.55 0.46 8.24
CA THR A 346 -1.70 1.05 8.94
C THR A 346 -1.52 1.10 10.45
N ARG A 347 -1.90 2.24 11.03
CA ARG A 347 -2.72 2.25 12.26
C ARG A 347 -3.72 3.41 12.19
N GLY A 348 -4.57 3.37 11.16
CA GLY A 348 -5.53 4.43 10.85
C GLY A 348 -6.89 3.84 10.47
N THR A 349 -7.90 4.13 11.29
CA THR A 349 -9.27 3.59 11.19
C THR A 349 -9.92 3.84 9.83
N MET A 350 -10.80 2.92 9.39
CA MET A 350 -11.48 2.94 8.09
C MET A 350 -12.40 4.15 7.85
N ASN A 351 -12.56 5.04 8.83
CA ASN A 351 -13.45 6.19 8.76
C ASN A 351 -12.73 7.44 8.24
N ALA A 352 -12.59 7.51 6.92
CA ALA A 352 -12.57 8.77 6.17
C ALA A 352 -13.40 8.56 4.89
N GLY A 353 -14.39 9.43 4.69
CA GLY A 353 -15.52 9.18 3.80
C GLY A 353 -15.14 8.96 2.34
N GLY A 354 -15.76 7.97 1.70
CA GLY A 354 -15.55 7.65 0.28
C GLY A 354 -15.94 6.21 -0.03
N TYR A 355 -15.34 5.25 0.69
CA TYR A 355 -15.56 3.82 0.46
C TYR A 355 -16.27 3.08 1.61
N ALA A 356 -16.19 3.58 2.84
CA ALA A 356 -16.89 3.00 4.01
C ALA A 356 -18.43 2.91 3.83
N ASN A 357 -19.03 3.77 2.99
CA ASN A 357 -20.47 3.77 2.74
C ASN A 357 -20.88 2.96 1.49
N SER A 358 -19.95 2.25 0.85
CA SER A 358 -20.14 1.60 -0.46
C SER A 358 -19.80 0.11 -0.41
N ARG A 359 -20.73 -0.72 0.11
CA ARG A 359 -20.73 -2.21 0.08
C ARG A 359 -19.59 -2.99 0.76
N GLY A 360 -18.42 -2.41 1.04
CA GLY A 360 -17.19 -3.18 1.33
C GLY A 360 -16.86 -3.61 2.77
N HIS A 361 -17.73 -3.42 3.77
CA HIS A 361 -17.34 -3.58 5.19
C HIS A 361 -17.09 -5.01 5.71
N ALA A 362 -17.15 -6.03 4.85
CA ALA A 362 -17.03 -7.43 5.26
C ALA A 362 -15.58 -7.99 5.22
N ALA A 363 -14.67 -7.45 4.39
CA ALA A 363 -13.35 -8.07 4.19
C ALA A 363 -12.51 -8.18 5.48
N SER A 364 -12.55 -7.17 6.35
CA SER A 364 -11.79 -7.14 7.61
C SER A 364 -12.42 -7.97 8.73
N SER A 365 -13.66 -8.45 8.60
CA SER A 365 -14.31 -9.27 9.63
C SER A 365 -13.98 -10.76 9.53
N PHE A 366 -13.40 -11.21 8.41
CA PHE A 366 -13.13 -12.62 8.14
C PHE A 366 -11.70 -13.08 8.43
N ASN A 367 -10.74 -12.17 8.61
CA ASN A 367 -9.31 -12.51 8.72
C ASN A 367 -8.91 -13.23 10.03
N TYR A 368 -9.85 -13.40 10.99
CA TYR A 368 -9.62 -14.10 12.26
C TYR A 368 -10.65 -15.21 12.60
N ASN A 369 -11.55 -15.57 11.69
CA ASN A 369 -12.64 -16.52 11.95
C ASN A 369 -12.63 -17.76 11.02
N SER A 370 -11.49 -18.43 10.89
CA SER A 370 -11.47 -19.81 10.39
C SER A 370 -12.08 -20.75 11.44
N ARG A 371 -13.38 -21.04 11.27
CA ARG A 371 -14.24 -21.88 12.14
C ARG A 371 -13.75 -23.32 12.35
N ASP A 372 -12.67 -23.71 11.66
CA ASP A 372 -11.99 -25.01 11.79
C ASP A 372 -10.72 -24.98 12.67
N ILE A 373 -10.11 -23.81 12.95
CA ILE A 373 -8.98 -23.74 13.90
C ILE A 373 -9.42 -24.09 15.33
N SER A 374 -10.68 -23.82 15.68
CA SER A 374 -11.27 -24.19 16.98
C SER A 374 -11.42 -25.71 17.21
N LYS A 375 -11.17 -26.56 16.19
CA LYS A 375 -11.13 -28.01 16.37
C LYS A 375 -9.83 -28.50 17.03
N ASN A 376 -8.79 -27.66 17.10
CA ASN A 376 -7.52 -28.00 17.73
C ASN A 376 -7.54 -27.68 19.24
N SER A 377 -8.39 -28.40 19.99
CA SER A 377 -8.64 -28.17 21.43
C SER A 377 -7.39 -28.24 22.32
N ARG A 378 -6.33 -28.91 21.86
CA ARG A 378 -5.02 -28.95 22.56
C ARG A 378 -4.27 -27.61 22.61
N LEU A 379 -4.59 -26.66 21.73
CA LEU A 379 -3.95 -25.32 21.71
C LEU A 379 -4.66 -24.28 22.61
N PHE A 380 -5.85 -24.60 23.13
CA PHE A 380 -6.70 -23.65 23.89
C PHE A 380 -7.13 -24.17 25.27
N VAL A 381 -6.35 -25.08 25.86
CA VAL A 381 -6.58 -25.55 27.24
C VAL A 381 -6.36 -24.41 28.23
N GLY A 382 -7.45 -23.86 28.77
CA GLY A 382 -7.44 -22.90 29.87
C GLY A 382 -8.08 -21.52 29.58
N GLY A 383 -8.38 -21.20 28.32
CA GLY A 383 -8.85 -19.87 27.91
C GLY A 383 -10.36 -19.75 27.68
N SER A 384 -11.21 -19.94 28.69
CA SER A 384 -12.64 -19.63 28.56
C SER A 384 -12.89 -18.11 28.58
N ARG A 385 -12.99 -17.52 27.38
CA ARG A 385 -13.30 -16.09 27.21
C ARG A 385 -14.68 -15.76 27.81
N LYS A 386 -14.71 -15.01 28.91
CA LYS A 386 -15.91 -14.28 29.36
C LYS A 386 -16.06 -12.99 28.55
N HIS A 387 -17.25 -12.37 28.57
CA HIS A 387 -17.59 -11.22 27.73
C HIS A 387 -16.55 -10.07 27.78
N GLY A 388 -16.33 -9.45 26.62
CA GLY A 388 -15.40 -8.33 26.41
C GLY A 388 -14.83 -8.26 24.99
N ASP A 389 -14.51 -9.42 24.39
CA ASP A 389 -13.73 -9.53 23.15
C ASP A 389 -14.46 -9.17 21.83
N GLN A 390 -15.74 -8.81 21.85
CA GLN A 390 -16.46 -8.37 20.63
C GLN A 390 -16.53 -6.85 20.47
N MET A 391 -16.07 -6.09 21.48
CA MET A 391 -16.09 -4.63 21.45
C MET A 391 -14.70 -4.08 21.18
N ALA A 392 -14.62 -2.90 20.53
CA ALA A 392 -13.38 -2.17 20.43
C ALA A 392 -12.84 -1.88 21.86
N PRO A 393 -11.52 -1.87 22.11
CA PRO A 393 -10.98 -1.81 23.48
C PRO A 393 -11.56 -0.69 24.35
N LEU A 394 -11.79 0.49 23.78
CA LEU A 394 -12.43 1.63 24.46
C LEU A 394 -13.88 1.34 24.89
N ALA A 395 -14.67 0.62 24.08
CA ALA A 395 -16.06 0.30 24.40
C ALA A 395 -16.16 -0.79 25.49
N ALA A 396 -15.23 -1.76 25.51
CA ALA A 396 -15.11 -2.72 26.61
C ALA A 396 -14.75 -2.01 27.93
N GLN A 397 -13.82 -1.05 27.90
CA GLN A 397 -13.43 -0.26 29.08
C GLN A 397 -14.54 0.69 29.59
N LEU A 398 -15.42 1.16 28.70
CA LEU A 398 -16.59 1.98 29.06
C LEU A 398 -17.77 1.14 29.60
N GLU A 399 -17.91 -0.12 29.18
CA GLU A 399 -18.90 -1.05 29.72
C GLU A 399 -18.46 -1.65 31.07
N ALA A 400 -17.15 -1.83 31.27
CA ALA A 400 -16.55 -2.21 32.54
C ALA A 400 -16.49 -1.06 33.59
N ASP A 401 -17.00 0.13 33.25
CA ASP A 401 -16.92 1.38 34.06
C ASP A 401 -15.49 1.75 34.52
N GLU A 402 -14.44 1.24 33.85
CA GLU A 402 -13.03 1.54 34.14
C GLU A 402 -12.63 2.98 33.78
N ILE A 403 -13.36 3.59 32.86
CA ILE A 403 -13.13 4.96 32.37
C ILE A 403 -14.41 5.78 32.56
N GLN A 404 -14.28 7.01 33.09
CA GLN A 404 -15.41 7.93 33.20
C GLN A 404 -16.07 8.16 31.84
N LYS A 405 -17.40 8.00 31.79
CA LYS A 405 -18.20 8.12 30.58
C LYS A 405 -17.97 9.50 29.92
N PRO A 406 -17.56 9.55 28.63
CA PRO A 406 -17.18 10.80 27.99
C PRO A 406 -18.38 11.73 27.88
N VAL A 407 -18.19 13.00 28.25
CA VAL A 407 -19.22 14.03 28.13
C VAL A 407 -19.44 14.33 26.65
N HIS A 408 -20.53 13.82 26.08
CA HIS A 408 -20.93 14.10 24.71
C HIS A 408 -21.30 15.58 24.54
N GLN A 409 -20.38 16.38 23.99
CA GLN A 409 -20.77 17.65 23.39
C GLN A 409 -21.49 17.39 22.05
N PRO A 410 -22.65 18.02 21.78
CA PRO A 410 -23.32 17.89 20.49
C PRO A 410 -22.46 18.52 19.39
N VAL A 411 -22.43 17.89 18.22
CA VAL A 411 -21.65 18.35 17.07
C VAL A 411 -22.06 19.78 16.69
N PRO A 412 -21.11 20.74 16.60
CA PRO A 412 -21.42 22.08 16.15
C PRO A 412 -22.01 22.07 14.74
N ARG A 413 -23.21 22.63 14.57
CA ARG A 413 -23.86 22.77 13.26
C ARG A 413 -23.18 23.89 12.46
N TYR A 414 -22.05 23.60 11.84
CA TYR A 414 -21.54 24.39 10.73
C TYR A 414 -22.15 23.86 9.43
N ALA A 415 -22.80 24.73 8.66
CA ALA A 415 -23.19 24.39 7.30
C ALA A 415 -21.92 24.25 6.45
N SER A 416 -21.87 23.21 5.60
CA SER A 416 -20.80 23.06 4.62
C SER A 416 -20.74 24.31 3.72
N PRO A 417 -19.56 24.84 3.38
CA PRO A 417 -19.45 25.91 2.39
C PRO A 417 -20.14 25.48 1.09
N MET A 418 -21.08 26.29 0.61
CA MET A 418 -21.72 26.02 -0.68
C MET A 418 -20.67 26.11 -1.78
N HIS A 419 -20.41 25.00 -2.46
CA HIS A 419 -19.72 25.03 -3.75
C HIS A 419 -20.58 25.85 -4.73
N GLN A 420 -20.15 27.08 -5.02
CA GLN A 420 -20.73 27.84 -6.11
C GLN A 420 -20.50 27.06 -7.41
N ARG A 421 -21.56 26.88 -8.20
CA ARG A 421 -21.43 26.29 -9.54
C ARG A 421 -20.55 27.21 -10.38
N GLY A 422 -19.40 26.71 -10.83
CA GLY A 422 -18.64 27.36 -11.88
C GLY A 422 -19.54 27.56 -13.11
N THR A 423 -19.56 28.78 -13.64
CA THR A 423 -20.40 29.16 -14.78
C THR A 423 -20.00 28.41 -16.04
N VAL A 424 -20.98 27.80 -16.70
CA VAL A 424 -20.83 27.29 -18.07
C VAL A 424 -20.62 28.48 -19.00
N VAL A 425 -19.53 28.49 -19.76
CA VAL A 425 -19.34 29.43 -20.88
C VAL A 425 -20.04 28.85 -22.10
N PRO A 426 -21.03 29.53 -22.69
CA PRO A 426 -21.61 29.11 -23.95
C PRO A 426 -20.71 29.58 -25.10
N THR A 427 -20.24 28.65 -25.93
CA THR A 427 -19.76 28.98 -27.27
C THR A 427 -20.89 28.71 -28.25
N GLU A 428 -21.70 29.73 -28.52
CA GLU A 428 -22.54 29.73 -29.72
C GLU A 428 -21.64 29.76 -30.97
N PRO A 429 -22.01 29.06 -32.06
CA PRO A 429 -21.32 29.21 -33.33
C PRO A 429 -21.69 30.56 -33.97
N SER A 430 -20.70 31.22 -34.56
CA SER A 430 -20.87 32.45 -35.32
C SER A 430 -21.80 32.26 -36.54
N ALA A 431 -22.77 33.16 -36.69
CA ALA A 431 -23.47 33.47 -37.95
C ALA A 431 -23.72 34.99 -38.01
#